data_AF-A0A014KYN5-F1
#
_entry.id   AF-A0A014KYN5-F1
#
_cell.length_a   1.000
_cell.length_b   1.000
_cell.length_c   1.000
_cell.angle_alpha   90.00
_cell.angle_beta   90.00
_cell.angle_gamma   90.00
#
_symmetry.space_group_name_H-M   'P 1'
#
loop_
_entity.id
_entity.type
_entity.pdbx_description
1 polymer ?
#
loop_
_entity_poly.entity_id
_entity_poly.type
_entity_poly.pdbx_seq_one_letter_code
_entity_poly.pdbx_strand_id
1 'polypeptide(L)'
;MLAVIEHGSRRIRVLGATAHPSASWVAQAAKNLVMDLEDLGCRARFMIRDRDGKFPALVDAVLKDAGIEVVLSSIQTPRMNSITERWIQTCRREPPR
;
A
#
# COMPACT_ATOMS: atom_id res chain seq x y z
N MET A 1 -8.91 -4.00 4.81
CA MET A 1 -7.51 -4.01 5.27
C MET A 1 -6.67 -3.30 4.22
N LEU A 2 -5.76 -2.43 4.64
CA LEU A 2 -4.74 -1.83 3.80
C LEU A 2 -3.38 -2.39 4.21
N ALA A 3 -2.59 -2.82 3.23
CA ALA A 3 -1.26 -3.36 3.46
C ALA A 3 -0.34 -2.95 2.32
N VAL A 4 0.95 -2.89 2.63
CA VAL A 4 2.02 -2.72 1.64
C VAL A 4 3.02 -3.84 1.77
N ILE A 5 3.62 -4.22 0.65
CA ILE A 5 4.64 -5.26 0.61
C ILE A 5 5.87 -4.67 -0.04
N GLU A 6 6.98 -4.73 0.66
CA GLU A 6 8.27 -4.33 0.12
C GLU A 6 8.72 -5.37 -0.93
N HIS A 7 9.06 -4.93 -2.13
CA HIS A 7 9.28 -5.84 -3.26
C HIS A 7 10.51 -6.76 -3.08
N GLY A 8 11.61 -6.22 -2.54
CA GLY A 8 12.86 -6.96 -2.37
C GLY A 8 12.82 -7.94 -1.19
N SER A 9 12.49 -7.43 -0.01
CA SER A 9 12.48 -8.22 1.23
C SER A 9 11.23 -9.09 1.41
N ARG A 10 10.16 -8.81 0.64
CA ARG A 10 8.81 -9.38 0.85
C ARG A 10 8.24 -9.11 2.24
N ARG A 11 8.78 -8.12 2.94
CA ARG A 11 8.25 -7.67 4.23
C ARG A 11 6.89 -7.03 4.01
N ILE A 12 5.88 -7.57 4.69
CA ILE A 12 4.53 -7.00 4.68
C ILE A 12 4.39 -6.03 5.86
N ARG A 13 3.73 -4.89 5.62
CA ARG A 13 3.23 -3.99 6.67
C ARG A 13 1.73 -3.83 6.50
N VAL A 14 0.99 -4.13 7.57
CA VAL A 14 -0.44 -3.88 7.63
C VAL A 14 -0.64 -2.47 8.17
N LEU A 15 -1.23 -1.59 7.35
CA LEU A 15 -1.47 -0.19 7.72
C LEU A 15 -2.78 -0.02 8.53
N GLY A 16 -3.63 -1.05 8.50
CA GLY A 16 -4.83 -1.13 9.32
C GLY A 16 -5.97 -1.89 8.63
N ALA A 17 -7.03 -2.17 9.37
CA ALA A 17 -8.25 -2.78 8.85
C ALA A 17 -9.49 -2.06 9.40
N THR A 18 -10.42 -1.75 8.50
CA THR A 18 -11.73 -1.20 8.83
C THR A 18 -12.77 -1.78 7.88
N ALA A 19 -14.00 -1.94 8.36
CA ALA A 19 -15.14 -2.36 7.54
C ALA A 19 -15.59 -1.24 6.58
N HIS A 20 -15.36 0.02 6.95
CA HIS A 20 -15.83 1.20 6.21
C HIS A 20 -14.66 2.16 5.99
N PRO A 21 -13.81 1.93 4.97
CA PRO A 21 -12.70 2.83 4.68
C PRO A 21 -13.22 4.17 4.16
N SER A 22 -12.98 5.23 4.93
CA SER A 22 -13.21 6.62 4.51
C SER A 22 -11.95 7.23 3.91
N ALA A 23 -12.10 8.34 3.17
CA ALA A 23 -10.96 9.09 2.65
C ALA A 23 -10.00 9.52 3.76
N SER A 24 -10.50 10.02 4.89
CA SER A 24 -9.70 10.44 6.03
C SER A 24 -8.91 9.29 6.66
N TRP A 25 -9.53 8.11 6.77
CA TRP A 25 -8.87 6.91 7.28
C TRP A 25 -7.74 6.47 6.35
N VAL A 26 -7.97 6.47 5.03
CA VAL A 26 -6.96 6.11 4.04
C VAL A 26 -5.80 7.13 4.02
N ALA A 27 -6.09 8.44 4.12
CA ALA A 27 -5.05 9.47 4.25
C ALA A 27 -4.17 9.23 5.49
N GLN A 28 -4.80 8.94 6.63
CA GLN A 28 -4.05 8.71 7.86
C GLN A 28 -3.18 7.47 7.75
N ALA A 29 -3.69 6.39 7.14
CA ALA A 29 -2.90 5.19 6.89
C ALA A 29 -1.68 5.46 5.97
N ALA A 30 -1.83 6.33 4.96
CA ALA A 30 -0.73 6.74 4.10
C ALA A 30 0.31 7.60 4.85
N LYS A 31 -0.13 8.53 5.70
CA LYS A 31 0.77 9.33 6.56
C LYS A 31 1.55 8.45 7.53
N ASN A 32 0.87 7.50 8.17
CA ASN A 32 1.50 6.54 9.07
C ASN A 32 2.57 5.71 8.35
N LEU A 33 2.29 5.27 7.12
CA LEU A 33 3.28 4.58 6.29
C LEU A 33 4.53 5.45 6.06
N VAL A 34 4.36 6.71 5.70
CA VAL A 34 5.50 7.62 5.47
C VAL A 34 6.34 7.76 6.73
N MET A 35 5.70 8.03 7.89
CA MET A 35 6.40 8.12 9.17
C MET A 35 7.16 6.83 9.50
N ASP A 36 6.53 5.66 9.32
CA ASP A 36 7.18 4.35 9.54
C ASP A 36 8.38 4.11 8.60
N LEU A 37 8.34 4.63 7.37
CA LEU A 37 9.43 4.51 6.41
C LEU A 37 10.61 5.42 6.80
N GLU A 38 10.32 6.63 7.28
CA GLU A 38 11.32 7.57 7.80
C GLU A 38 12.01 7.01 9.05
N ASP A 39 11.25 6.53 10.04
CA ASP A 39 11.77 5.96 11.29
C ASP A 39 12.67 4.74 11.04
N LEU A 40 12.36 3.94 10.02
CA LEU A 40 13.15 2.77 9.64
C LEU A 40 14.29 3.10 8.66
N GLY A 41 14.51 4.36 8.30
CA GLY A 41 15.51 4.78 7.31
C GLY A 41 15.28 4.17 5.92
N CYS A 42 14.06 3.68 5.66
CA CYS A 42 13.70 2.99 4.43
C CYS A 42 13.36 4.00 3.34
N ARG A 43 14.27 4.23 2.40
CA ARG A 43 14.02 5.11 1.24
C ARG A 43 13.32 4.34 0.11
N ALA A 44 12.01 4.17 0.23
CA ALA A 44 11.21 3.74 -0.91
C ALA A 44 11.20 4.86 -1.96
N ARG A 45 11.55 4.53 -3.21
CA ARG A 45 11.47 5.50 -4.34
C ARG A 45 10.18 5.39 -5.13
N PHE A 46 9.61 4.19 -5.19
CA PHE A 46 8.42 3.89 -5.97
C PHE A 46 7.41 3.11 -5.13
N MET A 47 6.13 3.42 -5.32
CA MET A 47 5.01 2.64 -4.80
C MET A 47 4.15 2.15 -5.97
N ILE A 48 4.03 0.84 -6.13
CA ILE A 48 3.13 0.23 -7.12
C ILE A 48 1.77 0.03 -6.45
N ARG A 49 0.71 0.60 -7.02
CA ARG A 49 -0.68 0.33 -6.60
C ARG A 49 -1.55 -0.13 -7.75
N ASP A 50 -2.65 -0.79 -7.42
CA ASP A 50 -3.69 -1.07 -8.40
C ASP A 50 -4.40 0.21 -8.86
N ARG A 51 -5.25 0.08 -9.88
CA ARG A 51 -6.06 1.19 -10.41
C ARG A 51 -7.38 1.35 -9.67
N ASP A 52 -7.56 0.77 -8.48
CA ASP A 52 -8.83 0.94 -7.74
C ASP A 52 -9.04 2.43 -7.42
N GLY A 53 -10.27 2.91 -7.66
CA GLY A 53 -10.60 4.32 -7.82
C GLY A 53 -11.05 5.03 -6.55
N LYS A 54 -11.09 4.34 -5.39
CA LYS A 54 -11.81 4.88 -4.23
C LYS A 54 -11.15 6.11 -3.59
N PHE A 55 -9.82 6.16 -3.47
CA PHE A 55 -9.11 7.31 -2.84
C PHE A 55 -7.70 7.62 -3.41
N PRO A 56 -7.43 7.53 -4.72
CA PRO A 56 -6.07 7.62 -5.26
C PRO A 56 -5.41 8.99 -5.00
N ALA A 57 -6.08 10.09 -5.32
CA ALA A 57 -5.46 11.43 -5.31
C ALA A 57 -4.90 11.85 -3.94
N LEU A 58 -5.59 11.49 -2.86
CA LEU A 58 -5.19 11.84 -1.50
C LEU A 58 -3.94 11.06 -1.06
N VAL A 59 -3.90 9.77 -1.40
CA VAL A 59 -2.76 8.90 -1.11
C VAL A 59 -1.55 9.32 -1.94
N ASP A 60 -1.77 9.59 -3.22
CA ASP A 60 -0.72 9.99 -4.16
C ASP A 60 -0.07 11.31 -3.72
N ALA A 61 -0.86 12.26 -3.20
CA ALA A 61 -0.34 13.51 -2.66
C ALA A 61 0.57 13.30 -1.45
N VAL A 62 0.15 12.47 -0.48
CA VAL A 62 0.96 12.16 0.72
C VAL A 62 2.26 11.46 0.35
N LEU A 63 2.20 10.48 -0.55
CA LEU A 63 3.40 9.75 -1.00
C LEU A 63 4.35 10.65 -1.78
N LYS A 64 3.81 11.52 -2.64
CA LYS A 64 4.62 12.48 -3.42
C LYS A 64 5.33 13.48 -2.53
N ASP A 65 4.68 13.97 -1.47
CA ASP A 65 5.30 14.87 -0.48
C ASP A 65 6.49 14.20 0.23
N ALA A 66 6.40 12.88 0.46
CA ALA A 66 7.50 12.05 0.97
C ALA A 66 8.56 11.67 -0.08
N GLY A 67 8.47 12.18 -1.31
CA GLY A 67 9.39 11.86 -2.41
C GLY A 67 9.20 10.46 -3.01
N ILE A 68 8.06 9.82 -2.78
CA ILE A 68 7.72 8.49 -3.31
C ILE A 68 6.87 8.65 -4.57
N GLU A 69 7.36 8.11 -5.68
CA GLU A 69 6.62 8.13 -6.96
C GLU A 69 5.59 7.00 -7.00
N VAL A 70 4.33 7.35 -7.27
CA VAL A 70 3.27 6.35 -7.43
C VAL A 70 3.23 5.85 -8.87
N VAL A 71 3.36 4.53 -9.03
CA VAL A 71 3.25 3.83 -10.29
C VAL A 71 1.97 3.00 -10.27
N LEU A 72 1.06 3.27 -11.20
CA LEU A 72 -0.14 2.45 -11.34
C LEU A 72 0.18 1.15 -12.07
N SER A 73 -0.41 0.04 -11.63
CA SER A 73 -0.32 -1.22 -12.35
C SER A 73 -0.89 -1.06 -13.76
N SER A 74 -0.24 -1.71 -14.74
CA SER A 74 -0.73 -1.74 -16.11
C SER A 74 -2.07 -2.47 -16.18
N ILE A 75 -2.97 -1.95 -17.02
CA ILE A 75 -4.25 -2.60 -17.30
C ILE A 75 -3.96 -4.00 -17.83
N GLN A 76 -4.70 -5.00 -17.33
CA GLN A 76 -4.55 -6.41 -17.74
C GLN A 76 -3.14 -7.00 -17.54
N THR A 77 -2.36 -6.47 -16.59
CA THR A 77 -1.09 -7.09 -16.17
C THR A 77 -1.17 -7.59 -14.72
N PRO A 78 -1.83 -8.74 -14.46
CA PRO A 78 -2.01 -9.28 -13.11
C PRO A 78 -0.69 -9.49 -12.36
N ARG A 79 0.40 -9.71 -13.09
CA ARG A 79 1.73 -9.95 -12.53
C ARG A 79 2.25 -8.78 -11.70
N MET A 80 1.94 -7.54 -12.07
CA MET A 80 2.40 -6.34 -11.34
C MET A 80 1.85 -6.26 -9.92
N ASN A 81 0.68 -6.84 -9.64
CA ASN A 81 0.09 -6.89 -8.30
C ASN A 81 0.10 -8.31 -7.69
N SER A 82 0.71 -9.28 -8.38
CA SER A 82 0.57 -10.71 -8.03
C SER A 82 1.08 -11.08 -6.64
N ILE A 83 2.09 -10.36 -6.14
CA ILE A 83 2.65 -10.55 -4.79
C ILE A 83 1.60 -10.15 -3.74
N THR A 84 1.04 -8.96 -3.90
CA THR A 84 -0.01 -8.42 -3.03
C THR A 84 -1.27 -9.27 -3.10
N GLU A 85 -1.74 -9.62 -4.29
CA GLU A 85 -2.93 -10.45 -4.49
C GLU A 85 -2.79 -11.81 -3.82
N ARG A 86 -1.65 -12.48 -4.01
CA ARG A 86 -1.37 -13.76 -3.38
C ARG A 86 -1.40 -13.65 -1.85
N TRP A 87 -0.77 -12.62 -1.30
CA TRP A 87 -0.76 -12.41 0.15
C TRP A 87 -2.16 -12.12 0.69
N ILE A 88 -2.95 -11.27 0.02
CA ILE A 88 -4.35 -10.99 0.40
C ILE A 88 -5.18 -12.28 0.39
N GLN A 89 -5.00 -13.15 -0.63
CA GLN A 89 -5.68 -14.44 -0.67
C GLN A 89 -5.27 -15.34 0.50
N THR A 90 -3.99 -15.35 0.88
CA THR A 90 -3.54 -16.06 2.08
C THR A 90 -4.23 -15.50 3.33
N CYS A 91 -4.24 -14.18 3.54
CA CYS A 91 -4.91 -13.59 4.71
C CYS A 91 -6.41 -13.87 4.78
N ARG A 92 -7.09 -14.02 3.64
CA ARG A 92 -8.52 -14.40 3.60
C ARG A 92 -8.75 -15.86 4.02
N ARG A 93 -7.77 -16.73 3.79
CA ARG A 93 -7.84 -18.15 4.16
C ARG A 93 -7.31 -18.40 5.57
N GLU A 94 -6.26 -17.69 5.94
CA GLU A 94 -5.50 -17.79 7.18
C GLU A 94 -5.19 -16.37 7.67
N PRO A 95 -6.06 -15.79 8.51
CA PRO A 95 -5.84 -14.45 9.02
C PRO A 95 -4.53 -14.40 9.82
N PRO A 96 -3.76 -13.29 9.72
CA PRO A 96 -2.53 -13.13 10.49
C PRO A 96 -2.84 -13.26 12.00
N ARG A 97 -2.00 -14.02 12.70
CA ARG A 97 -2.07 -14.19 14.16
C ARG A 97 -1.61 -12.93 14.88
#